data_AF-A0A662H7D5-F1
#
_entry.id   AF-A0A662H7D5-F1
#
_cell.length_a   1.000
_cell.length_b   1.000
_cell.length_c   1.000
_cell.angle_alpha   90.00
_cell.angle_beta   90.00
_cell.angle_gamma   90.00
#
_symmetry.space_group_name_H-M   'P 1'
#
loop_
_entity.id
_entity.type
_entity.pdbx_description
1 polymer ?
#
loop_
_entity_poly.entity_id
_entity_poly.type
_entity_poly.pdbx_seq_one_letter_code
_entity_poly.pdbx_strand_id
1 'polypeptide(L)' 'MSVKIDEFKRLDIRIGKVLEARRIPTSRKLLLLKVDVGEEVRQLIAG' A
#
# COMPACT_ATOMS: atom_id res chain seq x y z
N MET A 1 -13.46 22.04 3.30
CA MET A 1 -13.44 20.94 2.32
C MET A 1 -13.96 19.71 3.03
N SER A 2 -15.09 19.15 2.60
CA SER A 2 -15.70 17.94 3.18
C SER A 2 -15.85 16.88 2.10
N VAL A 3 -15.61 15.62 2.46
CA VAL A 3 -15.81 14.45 1.60
C VAL A 3 -17.09 13.76 2.05
N LYS A 4 -17.97 13.39 1.12
CA LYS A 4 -19.21 12.67 1.45
C LYS A 4 -18.90 11.23 1.83
N ILE A 5 -19.72 10.62 2.68
CA ILE A 5 -19.55 9.22 3.08
C ILE A 5 -19.60 8.27 1.88
N ASP A 6 -20.41 8.57 0.86
CA ASP A 6 -20.50 7.76 -0.36
C ASP A 6 -19.22 7.83 -1.20
N GLU A 7 -18.51 8.96 -1.17
CA GLU A 7 -17.20 9.08 -1.83
C GLU A 7 -16.14 8.27 -1.08
N PHE A 8 -16.16 8.29 0.26
CA PHE A 8 -15.26 7.47 1.08
C PHE A 8 -15.49 5.96 0.86
N LYS A 9 -16.75 5.53 0.76
CA LYS A 9 -17.12 4.12 0.51
C LYS A 9 -16.63 3.56 -0.82
N ARG A 10 -16.27 4.41 -1.79
CA ARG A 10 -15.71 3.97 -3.08
C ARG A 10 -14.26 3.50 -2.97
N LEU A 11 -13.58 3.77 -1.86
CA LEU A 11 -12.21 3.33 -1.63
C LEU A 11 -12.19 1.85 -1.20
N ASP A 12 -11.36 1.05 -1.87
CA ASP A 12 -11.10 -0.34 -1.50
C ASP A 12 -9.93 -0.41 -0.51
N ILE A 13 -10.23 -0.29 0.78
CA ILE A 13 -9.26 -0.34 1.87
C ILE A 13 -9.24 -1.74 2.46
N ARG A 14 -8.08 -2.39 2.43
CA ARG A 14 -7.89 -3.78 2.88
C ARG A 14 -6.77 -3.89 3.91
N ILE A 15 -6.85 -4.95 4.72
CA ILE A 15 -5.74 -5.39 5.58
C ILE A 15 -4.80 -6.23 4.73
N GLY A 16 -3.50 -6.00 4.84
CA GLY A 16 -2.48 -6.78 4.15
C GLY A 16 -1.29 -7.12 5.05
N LYS A 17 -0.64 -8.25 4.77
CA LYS A 17 0.57 -8.71 5.44
C LYS A 17 1.79 -8.39 4.60
N VAL A 18 2.77 -7.70 5.18
CA VAL A 18 4.05 -7.44 4.51
C VAL A 18 4.85 -8.74 4.44
N LEU A 19 5.20 -9.18 3.23
CA LEU A 19 6.00 -10.37 2.98
C LEU A 19 7.49 -10.04 2.78
N GLU A 20 7.80 -8.95 2.08
CA GLU A 20 9.16 -8.51 1.79
C GLU A 20 9.22 -6.98 1.87
N ALA A 21 10.32 -6.44 2.41
CA ALA A 21 10.60 -5.01 2.42
C ALA A 21 12.09 -4.79 2.10
N ARG A 22 12.38 -4.02 1.04
CA ARG A 22 13.76 -3.70 0.64
C ARG A 22 13.92 -2.24 0.29
N ARG A 23 15.12 -1.70 0.50
CA ARG A 23 15.45 -0.33 0.08
C ARG A 23 15.52 -0.23 -1.43
N ILE A 24 15.03 0.89 -1.98
CA ILE A 24 15.26 1.23 -3.39
C ILE A 24 16.64 1.87 -3.48
N PRO A 25 17.60 1.31 -4.25
CA PRO A 25 18.97 1.82 -4.30
C PRO A 25 19.09 3.30 -4.66
N THR A 26 18.16 3.81 -5.46
CA THR A 26 18.13 5.20 -5.93
C THR A 26 17.35 6.16 -5.02
N SER A 27 16.75 5.68 -3.93
CA SER A 27 15.98 6.51 -3.01
C SER A 27 16.54 6.50 -1.59
N ARG A 28 16.54 7.67 -0.95
CA ARG A 28 17.03 7.81 0.43
C ARG A 28 16.02 7.31 1.47
N LYS A 29 14.72 7.39 1.17
CA LYS A 29 13.64 7.13 2.14
C LYS A 29 12.61 6.10 1.68
N LEU A 30 12.61 5.69 0.40
CA LEU A 30 11.62 4.76 -0.12
C LEU A 30 12.02 3.29 0.06
N LEU A 31 11.04 2.49 0.44
CA LEU A 31 11.07 1.04 0.48
C LEU A 31 10.17 0.48 -0.62
N LEU A 32 10.63 -0.59 -1.26
CA LEU A 32 9.83 -1.45 -2.10
C LEU A 32 9.30 -2.60 -1.25
N LEU A 33 7.98 -2.73 -1.18
CA LEU A 33 7.26 -3.70 -0.37
C LEU A 33 6.55 -4.72 -1.28
N LYS A 34 6.50 -5.98 -0.84
CA LYS A 34 5.52 -6.95 -1.32
C LYS A 34 4.53 -7.22 -0.20
N VAL A 35 3.26 -6.98 -0.45
CA VAL A 35 2.18 -7.10 0.54
C VAL A 35 1.14 -8.06 0.01
N ASP A 36 0.86 -9.08 0.80
CA ASP A 36 -0.23 -10.02 0.57
C ASP A 36 -1.53 -9.43 1.12
N VAL A 37 -2.54 -9.26 0.27
CA VAL A 37 -3.87 -8.76 0.64
C VAL A 37 -4.93 -9.87 0.69
N GLY A 38 -4.50 -11.12 0.79
CA GLY A 38 -5.34 -12.32 0.89
C GLY A 38 -5.61 -12.98 -0.46
N GLU A 39 -6.02 -12.20 -1.46
CA GLU A 39 -6.30 -12.71 -2.82
C GLU A 39 -5.07 -12.69 -3.72
N GLU A 40 -4.16 -11.75 -3.48
CA GLU A 40 -2.96 -11.55 -4.30
C GLU A 40 -1.85 -10.86 -3.51
N VAL A 41 -0.63 -10.95 -4.05
CA VAL A 41 0.53 -10.21 -3.55
C VAL A 41 0.77 -9.02 -4.45
N ARG A 42 0.65 -7.81 -3.89
CA ARG A 42 0.90 -6.55 -4.59
C ARG A 42 2.27 -5.98 -4.25
N GLN A 43 2.87 -5.31 -5.23
CA GLN A 43 4.09 -4.52 -5.02
C GLN A 43 3.72 -3.06 -4.74
N LEU A 44 4.28 -2.49 -3.68
CA LEU A 44 4.00 -1.12 -3.23
C LEU A 44 5.31 -0.39 -2.94
N ILE A 45 5.29 0.95 -3.02
CA ILE A 45 6.41 1.80 -2.61
C ILE A 45 5.94 2.68 -1.44
N ALA A 46 6.70 2.73 -0.35
CA ALA A 46 6.36 3.50 0.84
C ALA A 46 7.60 4.10 1.51
N GLY A 47 7.48 5.28 2.13
CA GLY A 47 8.53 5.94 2.94
C GLY A 47 8.77 7.42 2.61
#